data_AF-A0A699Z0V6-F1
#
_entry.id   AF-A0A699Z0V6-F1
#
_cell.length_a   1.000
_cell.length_b   1.000
_cell.length_c   1.000
_cell.angle_alpha   90.00
_cell.angle_beta   90.00
_cell.angle_gamma   90.00
#
_symmetry.space_group_name_H-M   'P 1'
#
loop_
_entity.id
_entity.type
_entity.pdbx_description
1 polymer ?
#
loop_
_entity_poly.entity_id
_entity_poly.type
_entity_poly.pdbx_seq_one_letter_code
_entity_poly.pdbx_strand_id
1 'polypeptide(L)' 'GRHFPLAVLDEASQATEPASLVPVMAKVESLVLVGDPQQLAPTVRSPDAAALGLDTPLFTRLQAMGLTPLLLDTQY' A
#
# COMPACT_ATOMS: atom_id res chain seq x y z
N GLY A 1 5.87 -4.65 -24.56
CA GLY A 1 5.48 -4.96 -23.17
C GLY A 1 3.98 -4.80 -23.03
N ARG A 2 3.34 -5.49 -22.08
CA ARG A 2 1.93 -5.24 -21.76
C ARG A 2 1.78 -3.86 -21.12
N HIS A 3 0.73 -3.13 -21.51
CA HIS A 3 0.36 -1.84 -20.95
C HIS A 3 -0.76 -2.03 -19.93
N PHE A 4 -0.60 -1.47 -18.74
CA PHE A 4 -1.61 -1.49 -17.69
C PHE A 4 -1.92 -0.04 -17.31
N PRO A 5 -2.98 0.58 -17.87
CA PRO A 5 -3.30 1.97 -17.55
C PRO A 5 -3.76 2.15 -16.09
N LEU A 6 -4.31 1.09 -15.49
CA LEU A 6 -4.82 1.08 -14.12
C LEU A 6 -4.27 -0.13 -13.36
N ALA A 7 -3.86 0.09 -12.12
CA ALA A 7 -3.65 -0.96 -11.13
C ALA A 7 -4.52 -0.73 -9.89
N VAL A 8 -5.11 -1.81 -9.38
CA VAL A 8 -5.83 -1.83 -8.11
C VAL A 8 -5.10 -2.82 -7.20
N LEU A 9 -4.64 -2.36 -6.04
CA LEU A 9 -4.03 -3.19 -5.02
C LEU A 9 -4.99 -3.29 -3.86
N ASP A 10 -5.52 -4.49 -3.63
CA ASP A 10 -6.28 -4.83 -2.44
C ASP A 10 -5.33 -5.24 -1.31
N GLU A 11 -5.77 -5.08 -0.06
CA GLU A 11 -4.96 -5.32 1.14
C GLU A 11 -3.60 -4.58 1.13
N ALA A 12 -3.57 -3.38 0.57
CA ALA A 12 -2.36 -2.59 0.38
C ALA A 12 -1.70 -2.16 1.71
N SER A 13 -2.44 -2.17 2.82
CA SER A 13 -1.89 -1.96 4.18
C SER A 13 -1.10 -3.16 4.70
N GLN A 14 -1.22 -4.34 4.10
CA GLN A 14 -0.49 -5.55 4.49
C GLN A 14 0.78 -5.79 3.64
N ALA A 15 0.99 -4.97 2.60
CA ALA A 15 2.16 -5.06 1.71
C ALA A 15 3.25 -4.08 2.15
N THR A 16 4.51 -4.52 2.13
CA THR A 16 5.63 -3.59 2.26
C THR A 16 5.62 -2.63 1.08
N GLU A 17 6.07 -1.39 1.30
CA GLU A 17 6.11 -0.40 0.22
C GLU A 17 6.83 -0.89 -1.05
N PRO A 18 8.00 -1.57 -0.99
CA PRO A 18 8.63 -2.13 -2.18
C PRO A 18 7.76 -3.15 -2.93
N ALA A 19 6.96 -3.95 -2.21
CA ALA A 19 6.04 -4.90 -2.84
C ALA A 19 4.91 -4.16 -3.58
N SER A 20 4.37 -3.09 -2.99
CA SER A 20 3.36 -2.24 -3.64
C SER A 20 3.89 -1.53 -4.89
N LEU A 21 5.21 -1.29 -5.00
CA LEU A 21 5.80 -0.62 -6.16
C LEU A 21 5.97 -1.53 -7.40
N VAL A 22 5.99 -2.86 -7.23
CA VAL A 22 6.11 -3.80 -8.37
C VAL A 22 5.05 -3.54 -9.47
N PRO A 23 3.74 -3.42 -9.16
CA PRO A 23 2.75 -3.03 -10.16
C PRO A 23 2.87 -1.58 -10.63
N VAL A 24 3.34 -0.65 -9.78
CA VAL A 24 3.57 0.76 -10.17
C VAL A 24 4.64 0.87 -11.25
N MET A 25 5.67 0.03 -11.20
CA MET A 25 6.73 -0.03 -12.21
C MET A 25 6.23 -0.46 -13.60
N ALA A 26 4.99 -0.97 -13.72
CA ALA A 26 4.36 -1.27 -15.00
C ALA A 26 3.90 -0.02 -15.78
N LYS A 27 4.27 1.19 -15.33
CA LYS A 27 3.91 2.50 -15.91
C LYS A 27 2.39 2.72 -15.93
N VAL A 28 1.76 2.45 -14.80
CA VAL A 28 0.33 2.71 -14.62
C VAL A 28 0.06 4.21 -14.66
N GLU A 29 -1.05 4.59 -15.28
CA GLU A 29 -1.52 5.98 -15.31
C GLU A 29 -2.37 6.29 -14.07
N SER A 30 -3.00 5.26 -13.49
CA SER A 30 -3.83 5.36 -12.30
C SER A 30 -3.55 4.18 -11.35
N LEU A 31 -3.52 4.48 -10.06
CA LEU A 31 -3.29 3.52 -8.99
C LEU A 31 -4.38 3.69 -7.93
N VAL A 32 -5.08 2.60 -7.61
CA VAL A 32 -6.02 2.52 -6.49
C VAL A 32 -5.43 1.60 -5.45
N LEU A 33 -5.32 2.09 -4.22
CA LEU A 33 -4.91 1.31 -3.07
C LEU A 33 -6.12 1.14 -2.15
N VAL A 34 -6.47 -0.11 -1.85
CA VAL A 34 -7.52 -0.47 -0.90
C VAL A 34 -6.85 -1.16 0.28
N GLY A 35 -7.22 -0.79 1.50
CA GLY A 35 -6.66 -1.38 2.69
C GLY A 35 -7.16 -0.69 3.95
N ASP A 36 -6.85 -1.30 5.08
CA ASP A 36 -7.18 -0.82 6.41
C ASP A 36 -5.90 -0.72 7.26
N PRO A 37 -5.42 0.49 7.60
CA PRO A 37 -4.24 0.70 8.45
C PRO A 37 -4.38 0.17 9.88
N GLN A 38 -5.61 -0.12 10.34
CA GLN A 38 -5.85 -0.66 11.67
C GLN A 38 -5.81 -2.20 11.71
N GLN A 39 -5.70 -2.86 10.56
CA GLN A 39 -5.52 -4.31 10.46
C GLN A 39 -4.03 -4.71 10.52
N LEU A 40 -3.70 -5.90 10.03
CA LEU A 40 -2.35 -6.44 10.10
C LEU A 40 -1.36 -5.59 9.29
N ALA A 41 -0.24 -5.25 9.91
CA ALA A 41 0.90 -4.64 9.22
C ALA A 41 1.64 -5.69 8.35
N PRO A 42 2.49 -5.25 7.40
CA PRO A 42 3.34 -6.12 6.63
C PRO A 42 4.24 -6.99 7.50
N THR A 43 4.38 -8.27 7.15
CA THR A 43 5.25 -9.18 7.89
C THR A 43 6.72 -8.93 7.54
N VAL A 44 7.45 -8.26 8.43
CA VAL A 44 8.89 -8.03 8.31
C VAL A 44 9.65 -8.91 9.31
N ARG A 45 10.48 -9.84 8.81
CA ARG A 45 11.21 -10.82 9.65
C ARG A 45 12.42 -10.22 10.37
N SER A 46 13.05 -9.19 9.80
CA SER A 46 14.22 -8.54 10.38
C SER A 46 13.76 -7.38 11.27
N PRO A 47 14.05 -7.42 12.59
CA PRO A 47 13.73 -6.32 13.49
C PRO A 47 14.40 -5.01 13.06
N ASP A 48 15.64 -5.08 12.58
CA ASP A 48 16.38 -3.92 12.07
C ASP A 48 15.68 -3.31 10.85
N ALA A 49 15.22 -4.15 9.91
CA ALA A 49 14.50 -3.66 8.74
C ALA A 49 13.14 -3.03 9.09
N ALA A 50 12.43 -3.59 10.07
CA ALA A 50 11.21 -3.00 10.60
C ALA A 50 11.48 -1.65 11.28
N ALA A 51 12.52 -1.57 12.12
CA ALA A 51 12.93 -0.32 12.76
C ALA A 51 13.37 0.77 11.75
N LEU A 52 13.86 0.37 10.58
CA LEU A 52 14.17 1.26 9.45
C LEU A 52 12.95 1.57 8.55
N GLY A 53 11.75 1.10 8.93
CA GLY A 53 10.48 1.46 8.30
C GLY A 53 9.99 0.52 7.20
N LEU A 54 10.59 -0.67 7.01
CA LEU A 54 10.12 -1.63 5.99
C LEU A 54 8.72 -2.18 6.29
N ASP A 55 8.27 -2.10 7.54
CA ASP A 55 6.93 -2.45 7.99
C ASP A 55 5.92 -1.33 7.78
N THR A 56 6.33 -0.18 7.24
CA THR A 56 5.44 0.91 6.87
C THR A 56 4.94 0.70 5.43
N PRO A 57 3.64 0.43 5.21
CA PRO A 57 3.08 0.27 3.88
C PRO A 57 3.07 1.58 3.09
N LEU A 58 3.06 1.46 1.75
CA LEU A 58 2.84 2.61 0.86
C LEU A 58 1.54 3.35 1.20
N PHE A 59 0.48 2.61 1.54
CA PHE A 59 -0.81 3.16 1.93
C PHE A 59 -0.66 4.15 3.10
N THR A 60 -0.08 3.70 4.22
CA THR A 60 0.11 4.51 5.43
C THR A 60 1.06 5.68 5.19
N ARG A 61 2.13 5.48 4.41
CA ARG A 61 3.05 6.58 4.04
C ARG A 61 2.32 7.68 3.27
N LEU A 62 1.47 7.34 2.31
CA LEU A 62 0.70 8.30 1.53
C LEU A 62 -0.30 9.07 2.41
N GLN A 63 -0.95 8.40 3.36
CA GLN A 63 -1.80 9.07 4.36
C GLN A 63 -1.01 10.10 5.18
N ALA A 64 0.18 9.73 5.66
CA ALA A 64 1.07 10.63 6.41
C ALA A 64 1.55 11.83 5.56
N MET A 65 1.60 11.69 4.24
CA MET A 65 1.90 12.77 3.29
C MET A 65 0.69 13.66 2.96
N GLY A 66 -0.48 13.41 3.56
CA GLY A 66 -1.69 14.22 3.41
C GLY A 66 -2.70 13.69 2.38
N LEU A 67 -2.48 12.50 1.80
CA LEU A 67 -3.51 11.88 0.95
C LEU A 67 -4.62 11.30 1.83
N THR A 68 -5.80 11.92 1.77
CA THR A 68 -6.97 11.48 2.54
C THR A 68 -7.61 10.28 1.85
N PRO A 69 -7.70 9.09 2.50
CA PRO A 69 -8.38 7.94 1.92
C PRO A 69 -9.89 8.15 1.91
N LEU A 70 -10.56 7.54 0.95
CA LEU A 70 -12.02 7.41 0.99
C LEU A 70 -12.39 6.30 1.99
N LEU A 71 -12.95 6.68 3.14
CA LEU A 71 -13.42 5.73 4.15
C LEU A 71 -14.79 5.16 3.75
N LEU A 72 -14.91 3.84 3.73
CA LEU A 72 -16.19 3.15 3.73
C LEU A 72 -16.59 2.94 5.19
N ASP A 73 -17.67 3.58 5.64
CA ASP A 73 -18.03 3.72 7.06
C ASP A 73 -19.24 2.87 7.48
N THR A 74 -19.89 2.19 6.54
CA THR A 74 -21.06 1.34 6.78
C THR A 74 -20.65 -0.13 6.72
N GLN A 75 -20.85 -0.84 7.82
CA GLN A 75 -20.65 -2.29 7.91
C GLN A 75 -21.98 -3.03 7.69
N TYR A 76 -21.95 -4.09 6.88
CA TYR A 76 -23.09 -4.97 6.59
C TYR A 76 -23.05 -6.29 7.36
#